data_AF-A0A7X8UQG9-F1
#
_entry.id   AF-A0A7X8UQG9-F1
#
_cell.length_a   1.000
_cell.length_b   1.000
_cell.length_c   1.000
_cell.angle_alpha   90.00
_cell.angle_beta   90.00
_cell.angle_gamma   90.00
#
_symmetry.space_group_name_H-M   'P 1'
#
loop_
_entity.id
_entity.type
_entity.pdbx_description
1 polymer ?
#
loop_
_entity_poly.entity_id
_entity_poly.type
_entity_poly.pdbx_seq_one_letter_code
_entity_poly.pdbx_strand_id
1 'polypeptide(L)'
;MFGAQTRTAHMPKPVSRPIRGFTLIELLVVIAIISLLMSILLPSLRKAVGHAEAVQCSTQLKAWGVALTMYMNDYNECMPYAEATKHLSQHLSLSSDGAESARFCPTSYKEVNPKDAYDVRHAVYLSNYWVFAYSGANVFLKQIAAPDRTIGMLDRNRYELSYGAGFTTYPDASQRIGFPHFDNCNSMFVDGHVEAVPISAMSVDYILRE
;
A
#
# COMPACT_ATOMS: atom_id res chain seq x y z
N MET A 1 83.48 47.95 13.04
CA MET A 1 83.69 46.60 13.60
C MET A 1 82.37 46.13 14.22
N PHE A 2 81.46 45.56 13.42
CA PHE A 2 80.26 44.86 13.92
C PHE A 2 79.86 43.82 12.87
N GLY A 3 80.17 42.56 13.13
CA GLY A 3 79.74 41.42 12.31
C GLY A 3 78.36 40.95 12.77
N ALA A 4 77.36 41.04 11.90
CA ALA A 4 76.03 40.51 12.17
C ALA A 4 76.03 38.98 11.94
N GLN A 5 75.89 38.21 13.03
CA GLN A 5 75.66 36.77 12.95
C GLN A 5 74.18 36.51 12.62
N THR A 6 73.92 35.95 11.44
CA THR A 6 72.59 35.45 11.05
C THR A 6 72.34 34.10 11.74
N ARG A 7 71.49 34.07 12.76
CA ARG A 7 70.98 32.83 13.36
C ARG A 7 70.03 32.14 12.38
N THR A 8 70.40 30.97 11.89
CA THR A 8 69.52 30.10 11.12
C THR A 8 68.50 29.44 12.07
N ALA A 9 67.20 29.64 11.80
CA ALA A 9 66.14 29.01 12.56
C ALA A 9 66.06 27.51 12.21
N HIS A 10 66.26 26.64 13.20
CA HIS A 10 66.09 25.20 13.07
C HIS A 10 64.60 24.86 13.15
N MET A 11 63.95 24.53 12.03
CA MET A 11 62.58 24.02 12.04
C MET A 11 62.56 22.56 12.49
N PRO A 12 61.81 22.20 13.55
CA PRO A 12 61.62 20.80 13.92
C PRO A 12 60.83 20.06 12.84
N LYS A 13 61.34 18.90 12.39
CA LYS A 13 60.67 18.05 11.41
C LYS A 13 59.34 17.53 11.99
N PRO A 14 58.22 17.57 11.25
CA PRO A 14 56.96 17.03 11.73
C PRO A 14 57.08 15.52 11.93
N VAL A 15 56.72 15.04 13.11
CA VAL A 15 56.70 13.60 13.42
C VAL A 15 55.49 12.99 12.71
N SER A 16 55.72 12.29 11.59
CA SER A 16 54.67 11.52 10.93
C SER A 16 54.27 10.35 11.84
N ARG A 17 53.04 10.38 12.34
CA ARG A 17 52.48 9.22 13.05
C ARG A 17 52.28 8.10 12.03
N PRO A 18 52.77 6.88 12.28
CA PRO A 18 52.52 5.77 11.38
C PRO A 18 51.01 5.51 11.32
N ILE A 19 50.44 5.60 10.12
CA ILE A 19 49.05 5.20 9.87
C ILE A 19 49.05 3.67 9.92
N ARG A 20 48.39 3.11 10.93
CA ARG A 20 48.14 1.66 10.99
C ARG A 20 47.12 1.31 9.91
N GLY A 21 47.56 0.58 8.88
CA GLY A 21 46.67 0.01 7.86
C GLY A 21 45.98 -1.25 8.37
N PHE A 22 44.73 -1.46 7.97
CA PHE A 22 44.03 -2.71 8.20
C PHE A 22 44.68 -3.85 7.41
N THR A 23 44.77 -5.03 8.02
CA THR A 23 45.20 -6.24 7.31
C THR A 23 44.07 -6.77 6.42
N LEU A 24 44.44 -7.45 5.33
CA LEU A 24 43.47 -8.06 4.41
C LEU A 24 42.57 -9.08 5.13
N ILE A 25 43.13 -9.80 6.10
CA ILE A 25 42.42 -10.81 6.90
C ILE A 25 41.37 -10.15 7.81
N GLU A 26 41.71 -9.04 8.47
CA GLU A 26 40.75 -8.30 9.30
C GLU A 26 39.56 -7.82 8.48
N LEU A 27 39.78 -7.29 7.27
CA LEU A 27 38.70 -6.89 6.38
C LEU A 27 37.85 -8.09 5.94
N LEU A 28 38.50 -9.21 5.60
CA LEU A 28 37.84 -10.42 5.10
C LEU A 28 36.92 -11.06 6.16
N VAL A 29 37.37 -11.13 7.42
CA VAL A 29 36.55 -11.66 8.52
C VAL A 29 35.33 -10.78 8.76
N VAL A 30 35.47 -9.46 8.68
CA VAL A 30 34.35 -8.52 8.89
C VAL A 30 33.27 -8.69 7.82
N ILE A 31 33.64 -8.75 6.54
CA ILE A 31 32.65 -8.94 5.48
C ILE A 31 32.00 -10.34 5.55
N ALA A 32 32.72 -11.36 6.02
CA ALA A 32 32.18 -12.69 6.23
C ALA A 32 31.12 -12.72 7.33
N ILE A 33 31.34 -11.99 8.43
CA ILE A 33 30.34 -11.88 9.51
C ILE A 33 29.14 -11.06 9.04
N ILE A 34 29.35 -9.95 8.32
CA ILE A 34 28.24 -9.12 7.79
C ILE A 34 27.38 -9.94 6.82
N SER A 35 27.97 -10.72 5.92
CA SER A 35 27.22 -11.53 4.95
C SER A 35 26.39 -12.62 5.63
N LEU A 36 26.93 -13.26 6.66
CA LEU A 36 26.21 -14.23 7.48
C LEU A 36 24.99 -13.58 8.17
N LEU A 37 25.18 -12.42 8.82
CA LEU A 37 24.08 -11.72 9.49
C LEU A 37 23.02 -11.25 8.48
N MET A 38 23.42 -10.71 7.33
CA MET A 38 22.50 -10.28 6.28
C MET A 38 21.65 -11.42 5.71
N SER A 39 22.22 -12.63 5.59
CA SER A 39 21.49 -13.80 5.09
C SER A 39 20.26 -14.17 5.96
N ILE A 40 20.34 -13.92 7.26
CA ILE A 40 19.25 -14.20 8.22
C ILE A 40 18.30 -13.01 8.32
N LEU A 41 18.82 -11.77 8.20
CA LEU A 41 18.01 -10.55 8.32
C LEU A 41 17.12 -10.28 7.11
N LEU A 42 17.63 -10.48 5.89
CA LEU A 42 16.91 -10.15 4.65
C LEU A 42 15.51 -10.79 4.52
N PRO A 43 15.32 -12.11 4.74
CA PRO A 43 13.99 -12.71 4.64
C PRO A 43 13.04 -12.17 5.71
N SER A 44 13.53 -11.93 6.92
CA SER A 44 12.73 -11.39 8.02
C SER A 44 12.29 -9.94 7.74
N LEU A 45 13.20 -9.12 7.20
CA LEU A 45 12.90 -7.75 6.82
C LEU A 45 11.86 -7.68 5.68
N ARG A 46 11.95 -8.56 4.68
CA ARG A 46 10.96 -8.64 3.60
C ARG A 46 9.55 -8.96 4.13
N LYS A 47 9.44 -9.87 5.10
CA LYS A 47 8.16 -10.17 5.76
C LYS A 47 7.61 -8.96 6.53
N ALA A 48 8.47 -8.28 7.29
CA ALA A 48 8.09 -7.09 8.04
C ALA A 48 7.56 -5.97 7.13
N VAL A 49 8.22 -5.73 5.99
CA VAL A 49 7.75 -4.75 4.99
C VAL A 49 6.38 -5.13 4.44
N GLY A 50 6.18 -6.38 4.04
CA GLY A 50 4.87 -6.82 3.52
C GLY A 50 3.75 -6.68 4.56
N HIS A 51 4.03 -6.92 5.85
CA HIS A 51 3.05 -6.69 6.93
C HIS A 51 2.75 -5.22 7.12
N ALA A 52 3.76 -4.34 7.02
CA ALA A 52 3.55 -2.90 7.07
C ALA A 52 2.69 -2.41 5.90
N GLU A 53 2.93 -2.92 4.69
CA GLU A 53 2.09 -2.65 3.51
C GLU A 53 0.65 -3.13 3.74
N ALA A 54 0.45 -4.31 4.35
CA ALA A 54 -0.89 -4.82 4.69
C ALA A 54 -1.65 -3.94 5.67
N VAL A 55 -0.98 -3.49 6.72
CA VAL A 55 -1.55 -2.55 7.71
C VAL A 55 -1.90 -1.23 7.05
N GLN A 56 -1.09 -0.77 6.10
CA GLN A 56 -1.36 0.43 5.34
C GLN A 56 -2.60 0.27 4.45
N CYS A 57 -2.77 -0.83 3.71
CA CYS A 57 -3.99 -1.07 2.90
C CYS A 57 -5.23 -1.15 3.79
N SER A 58 -5.15 -1.88 4.92
CA SER A 58 -6.24 -1.93 5.92
C SER A 58 -6.62 -0.54 6.46
N THR A 59 -5.64 0.31 6.75
CA THR A 59 -5.87 1.67 7.25
C THR A 59 -6.54 2.56 6.19
N GLN A 60 -6.14 2.43 4.93
CA GLN A 60 -6.78 3.14 3.83
C GLN A 60 -8.24 2.69 3.66
N LEU A 61 -8.51 1.38 3.65
CA LEU A 61 -9.88 0.85 3.59
C LEU A 61 -10.75 1.33 4.75
N LYS A 62 -10.18 1.51 5.95
CA LYS A 62 -10.91 2.12 7.08
C LYS A 62 -11.26 3.58 6.81
N ALA A 63 -10.35 4.35 6.20
CA ALA A 63 -10.64 5.72 5.79
C ALA A 63 -11.78 5.77 4.76
N TRP A 64 -11.84 4.80 3.85
CA TRP A 64 -12.97 4.62 2.94
C TRP A 64 -14.27 4.25 3.64
N GLY A 65 -14.25 3.37 4.64
CA GLY A 65 -15.44 3.01 5.42
C GLY A 65 -16.01 4.19 6.20
N VAL A 66 -15.13 5.00 6.81
CA VAL A 66 -15.53 6.27 7.46
C VAL A 66 -16.17 7.22 6.46
N ALA A 67 -15.57 7.36 5.28
CA ALA A 67 -16.10 8.21 4.22
C ALA A 67 -17.48 7.78 3.73
N LEU A 68 -17.65 6.47 3.53
CA LEU A 68 -18.92 5.88 3.12
C LEU A 68 -19.99 6.17 4.16
N THR A 69 -19.67 6.02 5.44
CA THR A 69 -20.57 6.34 6.54
C THR A 69 -20.96 7.83 6.54
N MET A 70 -20.00 8.73 6.36
CA MET A 70 -20.27 10.17 6.25
C MET A 70 -21.20 10.48 5.07
N TYR A 71 -20.92 9.89 3.90
CA TYR A 71 -21.77 10.05 2.72
C TYR A 71 -23.19 9.54 2.96
N MET A 72 -23.35 8.34 3.51
CA MET A 72 -24.66 7.76 3.79
C MET A 72 -25.47 8.64 4.76
N ASN A 73 -24.81 9.26 5.76
CA ASN A 73 -25.46 10.18 6.67
C ASN A 73 -26.00 11.44 5.96
N ASP A 74 -25.26 11.98 5.00
CA ASP A 74 -25.65 13.18 4.25
C ASP A 74 -26.69 12.90 3.15
N TYR A 75 -26.73 11.67 2.62
CA TYR A 75 -27.52 11.28 1.45
C TYR A 75 -28.63 10.25 1.76
N ASN A 76 -29.23 10.30 2.95
CA ASN A 76 -30.36 9.43 3.36
C ASN A 76 -30.08 7.93 3.16
N GLU A 77 -28.91 7.48 3.59
CA GLU A 77 -28.44 6.09 3.48
C GLU A 77 -28.36 5.58 2.02
N CYS A 78 -28.32 6.49 1.04
CA CYS A 78 -28.05 6.13 -0.34
C CYS A 78 -26.57 5.77 -0.49
N MET A 79 -26.30 4.65 -1.14
CA MET A 79 -24.96 4.24 -1.52
C MET A 79 -24.45 5.15 -2.63
N PRO A 80 -23.15 5.47 -2.63
CA PRO A 80 -22.56 6.22 -3.72
C PRO A 80 -22.48 5.37 -4.99
N TYR A 81 -22.68 6.03 -6.12
CA TYR A 81 -22.49 5.43 -7.44
C TYR A 81 -21.04 4.95 -7.66
N ALA A 82 -20.81 3.98 -8.55
CA ALA A 82 -19.50 3.39 -8.77
C ALA A 82 -18.56 4.40 -9.42
N GLU A 83 -19.07 5.20 -10.37
CA GLU A 83 -18.40 6.43 -10.82
C GLU A 83 -18.35 7.50 -9.73
N ALA A 84 -19.27 7.52 -8.78
CA ALA A 84 -19.16 8.35 -7.59
C ALA A 84 -18.12 7.83 -6.57
N THR A 85 -17.41 6.72 -6.78
CA THR A 85 -16.13 6.50 -6.07
C THR A 85 -15.06 7.51 -6.52
N LYS A 86 -15.17 8.03 -7.76
CA LYS A 86 -14.46 9.25 -8.22
C LYS A 86 -14.91 10.47 -7.42
N HIS A 87 -16.19 10.56 -7.07
CA HIS A 87 -16.74 11.65 -6.27
C HIS A 87 -16.46 11.50 -4.78
N LEU A 88 -16.54 10.32 -4.16
CA LEU A 88 -16.14 10.07 -2.78
C LEU A 88 -14.66 10.36 -2.62
N SER A 89 -13.83 9.93 -3.57
CA SER A 89 -12.42 10.31 -3.56
C SER A 89 -12.19 11.80 -3.82
N GLN A 90 -13.11 12.52 -4.45
CA GLN A 90 -13.08 14.00 -4.51
C GLN A 90 -13.58 14.64 -3.20
N HIS A 91 -14.64 14.12 -2.60
CA HIS A 91 -15.25 14.58 -1.34
C HIS A 91 -14.34 14.30 -0.13
N LEU A 92 -13.54 13.24 -0.18
CA LEU A 92 -12.50 12.91 0.79
C LEU A 92 -11.17 13.64 0.53
N SER A 93 -11.12 14.55 -0.45
CA SER A 93 -9.88 15.20 -0.90
C SER A 93 -8.77 14.23 -1.38
N LEU A 94 -9.14 12.97 -1.67
CA LEU A 94 -8.28 11.94 -2.26
C LEU A 94 -7.96 12.18 -3.75
N SER A 95 -8.48 13.26 -4.35
CA SER A 95 -8.30 13.65 -5.76
C SER A 95 -7.30 14.78 -5.96
N SER A 96 -6.72 15.32 -4.89
CA SER A 96 -5.58 16.21 -5.00
C SER A 96 -4.29 15.38 -5.12
N ASP A 97 -3.29 15.88 -5.83
CA ASP A 97 -2.01 15.21 -6.13
C ASP A 97 -1.28 14.61 -4.92
N GLY A 98 -1.70 14.91 -3.67
CA GLY A 98 -1.16 14.33 -2.44
C GLY A 98 -1.86 13.06 -1.93
N ALA A 99 -3.03 12.69 -2.46
CA ALA A 99 -3.90 11.68 -1.87
C ALA A 99 -4.30 10.54 -2.83
N GLU A 100 -3.65 10.50 -4.00
CA GLU A 100 -3.59 9.35 -4.90
C GLU A 100 -3.25 8.07 -4.13
N SER A 101 -2.26 8.12 -3.24
CA SER A 101 -1.78 6.97 -2.46
C SER A 101 -2.85 6.26 -1.61
N ALA A 102 -3.96 6.93 -1.26
CA ALA A 102 -5.06 6.32 -0.50
C ALA A 102 -6.03 5.49 -1.36
N ARG A 103 -5.91 5.60 -2.69
CA ARG A 103 -6.66 4.80 -3.68
C ARG A 103 -5.91 3.53 -4.07
N PHE A 104 -4.66 3.41 -3.63
CA PHE A 104 -3.76 2.37 -4.07
C PHE A 104 -3.19 1.57 -2.90
N CYS A 105 -3.29 0.25 -2.99
CA CYS A 105 -2.51 -0.59 -2.11
C CYS A 105 -1.01 -0.37 -2.42
N PRO A 106 -0.13 -0.09 -1.43
CA PRO A 106 1.26 0.31 -1.65
C PRO A 106 2.10 -0.72 -2.41
N THR A 107 1.72 -2.00 -2.32
CA THR A 107 2.34 -3.09 -3.05
C THR A 107 2.13 -2.95 -4.56
N SER A 108 0.93 -2.56 -5.00
CA SER A 108 0.59 -2.42 -6.42
C SER A 108 0.84 -1.00 -6.96
N TYR A 109 0.82 0.05 -6.11
CA TYR A 109 1.12 1.43 -6.51
C TYR A 109 2.50 1.59 -7.16
N LYS A 110 3.48 0.79 -6.71
CA LYS A 110 4.85 0.79 -7.25
C LYS A 110 4.93 0.34 -8.72
N GLU A 111 3.89 -0.30 -9.24
CA GLU A 111 3.85 -0.91 -10.57
C GLU A 111 2.96 -0.12 -11.55
N VAL A 112 2.16 0.84 -11.06
CA VAL A 112 1.29 1.68 -11.88
C VAL A 112 1.97 3.03 -12.11
N ASN A 113 2.07 3.45 -13.37
CA ASN A 113 2.48 4.82 -13.69
C ASN A 113 1.41 5.79 -13.18
N PRO A 114 1.71 6.74 -12.29
CA PRO A 114 0.73 7.69 -11.76
C PRO A 114 0.00 8.48 -12.85
N LYS A 115 0.65 8.71 -14.00
CA LYS A 115 0.03 9.36 -15.16
C LYS A 115 -1.00 8.51 -15.90
N ASP A 116 -0.97 7.21 -15.72
CA ASP A 116 -1.98 6.27 -16.24
C ASP A 116 -3.05 5.97 -15.17
N ALA A 117 -2.85 6.43 -13.94
CA ALA A 117 -3.74 6.23 -12.79
C ALA A 117 -4.96 7.16 -12.76
N TYR A 118 -5.07 8.10 -13.71
CA TYR A 118 -6.23 8.99 -13.90
C TYR A 118 -7.50 8.24 -14.30
N ASP A 119 -7.35 7.01 -14.75
CA ASP A 119 -8.48 6.15 -14.99
C ASP A 119 -8.85 5.38 -13.73
N VAL A 120 -10.10 5.54 -13.27
CA VAL A 120 -10.74 4.69 -12.26
C VAL A 120 -10.57 3.18 -12.56
N ARG A 121 -10.28 2.82 -13.82
CA ARG A 121 -9.89 1.48 -14.27
C ARG A 121 -8.62 0.91 -13.61
N HIS A 122 -7.76 1.75 -13.03
CA HIS A 122 -6.53 1.36 -12.33
C HIS A 122 -6.63 1.48 -10.80
N ALA A 123 -7.82 1.68 -10.23
CA ALA A 123 -8.01 1.56 -8.79
C ALA A 123 -7.58 0.16 -8.31
N VAL A 124 -6.69 0.12 -7.33
CA VAL A 124 -6.10 -1.12 -6.82
C VAL A 124 -7.01 -1.81 -5.80
N TYR A 125 -8.07 -1.14 -5.33
CA TYR A 125 -9.16 -1.80 -4.62
C TYR A 125 -10.28 -2.16 -5.60
N LEU A 126 -10.73 -3.40 -5.57
CA LEU A 126 -11.96 -3.82 -6.25
C LEU A 126 -13.15 -3.38 -5.39
N SER A 127 -14.21 -2.92 -6.05
CA SER A 127 -15.45 -2.43 -5.45
C SER A 127 -16.61 -3.34 -5.85
N ASN A 128 -17.62 -3.39 -5.01
CA ASN A 128 -18.85 -4.11 -5.28
C ASN A 128 -19.79 -3.24 -6.11
N TYR A 129 -19.95 -3.57 -7.39
CA TYR A 129 -20.74 -2.76 -8.33
C TYR A 129 -22.24 -2.82 -8.10
N TRP A 130 -22.74 -3.88 -7.44
CA TRP A 130 -24.13 -3.96 -7.02
C TRP A 130 -24.40 -2.99 -5.88
N VAL A 131 -23.52 -2.97 -4.88
CA VAL A 131 -23.61 -2.05 -3.74
C VAL A 131 -23.44 -0.60 -4.18
N PHE A 132 -22.43 -0.33 -5.00
CA PHE A 132 -22.13 1.03 -5.48
C PHE A 132 -22.87 1.37 -6.78
N ALA A 133 -24.07 0.84 -7.01
CA ALA A 133 -25.00 1.38 -8.01
C ALA A 133 -24.43 1.60 -9.44
N TYR A 134 -23.70 0.65 -10.05
CA TYR A 134 -23.15 0.85 -11.40
C TYR A 134 -24.21 1.07 -12.50
N SER A 135 -25.45 0.58 -12.32
CA SER A 135 -26.48 0.48 -13.37
C SER A 135 -27.47 1.64 -13.49
N GLY A 136 -27.32 2.72 -12.71
CA GLY A 136 -28.19 3.91 -12.78
C GLY A 136 -29.22 3.95 -11.66
N ALA A 137 -29.39 2.83 -10.96
CA ALA A 137 -30.34 2.68 -9.88
C ALA A 137 -29.71 3.09 -8.54
N ASN A 138 -30.38 3.99 -7.81
CA ASN A 138 -30.00 4.29 -6.43
C ASN A 138 -30.17 3.02 -5.58
N VAL A 139 -29.11 2.67 -4.87
CA VAL A 139 -29.09 1.58 -3.90
C VAL A 139 -29.07 2.20 -2.51
N PHE A 140 -29.96 1.76 -1.63
CA PHE A 140 -30.05 2.25 -0.26
C PHE A 140 -29.55 1.16 0.70
N LEU A 141 -28.90 1.57 1.80
CA LEU A 141 -28.38 0.65 2.82
C LEU A 141 -29.43 -0.35 3.31
N LYS A 142 -30.67 0.11 3.52
CA LYS A 142 -31.82 -0.73 3.91
C LYS A 142 -32.17 -1.86 2.93
N GLN A 143 -31.69 -1.81 1.69
CA GLN A 143 -31.91 -2.84 0.68
C GLN A 143 -30.86 -3.95 0.75
N ILE A 144 -29.80 -3.75 1.54
CA ILE A 144 -28.70 -4.71 1.72
C ILE A 144 -29.03 -5.56 2.95
N ALA A 145 -29.21 -6.87 2.77
CA ALA A 145 -29.74 -7.72 3.82
C ALA A 145 -28.75 -7.93 4.97
N ALA A 146 -27.45 -7.96 4.68
CA ALA A 146 -26.38 -8.18 5.67
C ALA A 146 -25.17 -7.26 5.43
N PRO A 147 -25.25 -5.96 5.77
CA PRO A 147 -24.17 -4.99 5.50
C PRO A 147 -22.86 -5.30 6.24
N ASP A 148 -22.91 -6.06 7.34
CA ASP A 148 -21.77 -6.59 8.09
C ASP A 148 -21.10 -7.81 7.39
N ARG A 149 -21.68 -8.33 6.32
CA ARG A 149 -21.15 -9.50 5.59
C ARG A 149 -21.00 -9.26 4.10
N THR A 150 -21.69 -8.25 3.57
CA THR A 150 -21.54 -7.81 2.20
C THR A 150 -20.24 -7.01 2.06
N ILE A 151 -19.32 -7.53 1.26
CA ILE A 151 -18.07 -6.82 0.96
C ILE A 151 -18.42 -5.63 0.05
N GLY A 152 -17.95 -4.45 0.44
CA GLY A 152 -18.01 -3.23 -0.36
C GLY A 152 -16.74 -3.07 -1.21
N MET A 153 -15.56 -3.15 -0.61
CA MET A 153 -14.27 -3.01 -1.31
C MET A 153 -13.25 -4.04 -0.82
N LEU A 154 -12.29 -4.43 -1.65
CA LEU A 154 -11.23 -5.37 -1.27
C LEU A 154 -9.93 -5.17 -2.08
N ASP A 155 -8.81 -5.72 -1.62
CA ASP A 155 -7.51 -5.68 -2.31
C ASP A 155 -7.53 -6.44 -3.66
N ARG A 156 -6.99 -5.85 -4.73
CA ARG A 156 -6.89 -6.47 -6.08
C ARG A 156 -5.57 -7.24 -6.31
N ASN A 157 -5.60 -8.18 -7.28
CA ASN A 157 -4.42 -8.88 -7.78
C ASN A 157 -3.48 -8.00 -8.61
N ARG A 158 -2.19 -8.37 -8.59
CA ARG A 158 -1.06 -7.79 -9.30
C ARG A 158 -1.14 -7.92 -10.83
N TYR A 159 -1.88 -8.89 -11.37
CA TYR A 159 -1.68 -9.34 -12.76
C TYR A 159 -2.82 -9.08 -13.76
N GLU A 160 -3.96 -8.53 -13.35
CA GLU A 160 -5.05 -8.26 -14.28
C GLU A 160 -5.47 -6.79 -14.24
N LEU A 161 -4.92 -5.99 -15.16
CA LEU A 161 -5.37 -4.63 -15.50
C LEU A 161 -6.66 -4.65 -16.35
N SER A 162 -7.60 -5.55 -16.02
CA SER A 162 -8.85 -5.65 -16.76
C SER A 162 -9.75 -4.44 -16.49
N TYR A 163 -10.49 -4.01 -17.51
CA TYR A 163 -11.41 -2.88 -17.49
C TYR A 163 -12.46 -3.09 -16.38
N GLY A 164 -12.47 -2.19 -15.40
CA GLY A 164 -13.46 -2.17 -14.31
C GLY A 164 -12.88 -2.49 -12.94
N ALA A 165 -13.20 -1.65 -11.97
CA ALA A 165 -12.90 -1.81 -10.55
C ALA A 165 -13.98 -2.65 -9.84
N GLY A 166 -14.64 -3.59 -10.53
CA GLY A 166 -15.81 -4.32 -10.04
C GLY A 166 -15.53 -5.81 -9.87
N PHE A 167 -15.88 -6.40 -8.71
CA PHE A 167 -15.75 -7.85 -8.49
C PHE A 167 -17.07 -8.64 -8.64
N THR A 168 -18.24 -7.99 -8.72
CA THR A 168 -19.53 -8.68 -8.80
C THR A 168 -20.15 -8.75 -10.20
N THR A 169 -19.55 -8.09 -11.20
CA THR A 169 -20.09 -8.04 -12.58
C THR A 169 -19.51 -9.08 -13.54
N TYR A 170 -18.63 -9.98 -13.09
CA TYR A 170 -17.94 -10.91 -13.99
C TYR A 170 -17.86 -12.34 -13.47
N PRO A 171 -18.03 -13.36 -14.33
CA PRO A 171 -17.91 -14.79 -13.97
C PRO A 171 -16.53 -15.20 -13.44
N ASP A 172 -15.52 -14.36 -13.65
CA ASP A 172 -14.10 -14.56 -13.28
C ASP A 172 -13.72 -13.81 -11.99
N ALA A 173 -14.69 -13.36 -11.19
CA ALA A 173 -14.47 -12.54 -9.98
C ALA A 173 -13.33 -13.03 -9.08
N SER A 174 -13.21 -14.35 -8.90
CA SER A 174 -12.17 -14.99 -8.10
C SER A 174 -10.75 -14.85 -8.69
N GLN A 175 -10.62 -14.65 -10.00
CA GLN A 175 -9.33 -14.46 -10.69
C GLN A 175 -8.81 -13.02 -10.56
N ARG A 176 -9.72 -12.06 -10.34
CA ARG A 176 -9.41 -10.63 -10.20
C ARG A 176 -9.01 -10.24 -8.78
N ILE A 177 -9.51 -10.96 -7.79
CA ILE A 177 -9.05 -10.84 -6.41
C ILE A 177 -7.59 -11.28 -6.37
N GLY A 178 -6.76 -10.50 -5.70
CA GLY A 178 -5.43 -10.99 -5.45
C GLY A 178 -4.78 -10.39 -4.25
N PHE A 179 -3.54 -10.82 -4.09
CA PHE A 179 -3.06 -11.19 -2.76
C PHE A 179 -1.76 -10.45 -2.46
N PRO A 180 -1.80 -9.13 -2.24
CA PRO A 180 -0.60 -8.39 -1.89
C PRO A 180 -0.05 -8.77 -0.50
N HIS A 181 -0.83 -9.46 0.36
CA HIS A 181 -0.51 -9.59 1.80
C HIS A 181 -0.61 -11.03 2.38
N PHE A 182 0.33 -11.90 2.00
CA PHE A 182 0.56 -13.20 2.67
C PHE A 182 -0.72 -14.03 2.88
N ASP A 183 -1.39 -14.37 1.78
CA ASP A 183 -2.61 -15.20 1.73
C ASP A 183 -3.87 -14.61 2.38
N ASN A 184 -3.86 -13.30 2.65
CA ASN A 184 -5.05 -12.55 3.06
C ASN A 184 -5.31 -11.40 2.09
N CYS A 185 -6.57 -10.98 2.03
CA CYS A 185 -7.00 -9.80 1.31
C CYS A 185 -7.81 -8.93 2.29
N ASN A 186 -7.36 -7.68 2.46
CA ASN A 186 -8.09 -6.74 3.28
C ASN A 186 -9.38 -6.39 2.54
N SER A 187 -10.49 -6.50 3.27
CA SER A 187 -11.83 -6.29 2.76
C SER A 187 -12.56 -5.30 3.65
N MET A 188 -13.13 -4.27 3.04
CA MET A 188 -14.05 -3.33 3.66
C MET A 188 -15.48 -3.79 3.38
N PHE A 189 -16.29 -3.87 4.42
CA PHE A 189 -17.69 -4.23 4.34
C PHE A 189 -18.58 -3.00 4.21
N VAL A 190 -19.85 -3.21 3.87
CA VAL A 190 -20.82 -2.13 3.62
C VAL A 190 -21.09 -1.28 4.85
N ASP A 191 -21.04 -1.87 6.04
CA ASP A 191 -21.12 -1.15 7.32
C ASP A 191 -19.85 -0.35 7.67
N GLY A 192 -18.80 -0.44 6.86
CA GLY A 192 -17.55 0.29 6.99
C GLY A 192 -16.46 -0.40 7.83
N HIS A 193 -16.71 -1.59 8.40
CA HIS A 193 -15.63 -2.32 9.07
C HIS A 193 -14.66 -2.95 8.06
N VAL A 194 -13.45 -3.25 8.52
CA VAL A 194 -12.38 -3.80 7.69
C VAL A 194 -11.76 -5.02 8.35
N GLU A 195 -11.66 -6.11 7.60
CA GLU A 195 -11.07 -7.37 8.04
C GLU A 195 -10.08 -7.90 7.00
N ALA A 196 -9.01 -8.56 7.47
CA ALA A 196 -8.14 -9.35 6.61
C ALA A 196 -8.77 -10.74 6.43
N VAL A 197 -9.39 -10.97 5.29
CA VAL A 197 -10.10 -12.22 5.00
C VAL A 197 -9.12 -13.23 4.38
N PRO A 198 -9.03 -14.47 4.89
CA PRO A 198 -8.18 -15.50 4.31
C PRO A 198 -8.65 -15.91 2.92
N ILE A 199 -7.71 -16.21 2.02
CA ILE A 199 -8.04 -16.71 0.67
C ILE A 199 -8.92 -17.95 0.71
N SER A 200 -8.66 -18.86 1.65
CA SER A 200 -9.44 -20.09 1.80
C SER A 200 -10.92 -19.83 2.09
N ALA A 201 -11.26 -18.65 2.60
CA ALA A 201 -12.63 -18.22 2.85
C ALA A 201 -13.24 -17.45 1.67
N MET A 202 -12.44 -16.91 0.74
CA MET A 202 -12.89 -16.11 -0.40
C MET A 202 -13.43 -16.96 -1.56
N SER A 203 -14.51 -17.69 -1.32
CA SER A 203 -15.30 -18.30 -2.39
C SER A 203 -16.17 -17.25 -3.10
N VAL A 204 -16.60 -17.53 -4.33
CA VAL A 204 -17.60 -16.71 -5.03
C VAL A 204 -18.85 -16.51 -4.15
N ASP A 205 -19.30 -17.56 -3.47
CA ASP A 205 -20.41 -17.48 -2.53
C ASP A 205 -20.13 -16.56 -1.34
N TYR A 206 -18.89 -16.51 -0.83
CA TYR A 206 -18.49 -15.61 0.26
C TYR A 206 -18.50 -14.15 -0.19
N ILE A 207 -17.99 -13.90 -1.40
CA ILE A 207 -17.90 -12.56 -2.00
C ILE A 207 -19.29 -12.02 -2.36
N LEU A 208 -20.16 -12.91 -2.84
CA LEU A 208 -21.49 -12.56 -3.32
C LEU A 208 -22.56 -12.59 -2.23
N ARG A 209 -22.28 -13.04 -0.98
CA ARG A 209 -23.30 -13.21 0.10
C ARG A 209 -24.29 -12.05 0.10
N GLU A 210 -25.44 -12.30 -0.53
CA GLU A 210 -26.57 -11.38 -0.67
C GLU A 210 -27.33 -11.29 0.66
#